data_AF-A0A9E5UAA2-F1
#
_entry.id   AF-A0A9E5UAA2-F1
#
_cell.length_a   1.000
_cell.length_b   1.000
_cell.length_c   1.000
_cell.angle_alpha   90.00
_cell.angle_beta   90.00
_cell.angle_gamma   90.00
#
_symmetry.space_group_name_H-M   'P 1'
#
loop_
_entity.id
_entity.type
_entity.pdbx_description
1 polymer ?
#
loop_
_entity_poly.entity_id
_entity_poly.type
_entity_poly.pdbx_seq_one_letter_code
_entity_poly.pdbx_strand_id
1 'polypeptide(L)'
;PEDPFALAHLPTALPAGSYRLAAEWPEDVIERAALGWALGVYQFTRYRKRAAPKAKLVVEPAGRLRRVRRQVEGIYRVRDLVNTPAEDMSPKDLAHTVKEMGRDFDASVKEIVGDALLSKNFPAIHAVGRAAAHPPRLIDLRWGKKQDPKLTLVGKGVCFDSGGLDLKPASGMRLMKKDMGGGAHAIGLAHMIMSARLPVRLRLLVPAVENAVSGNAYRPGDVLASRKGLTIEVDNTDAEGRIVLC
;
A
#
# COMPACT_ATOMS: atom_id res chain seq x y z
N PRO A 1 -21.65 -10.82 -16.24
CA PRO A 1 -20.34 -11.47 -16.46
C PRO A 1 -19.78 -11.92 -15.11
N GLU A 2 -19.29 -13.15 -15.01
CA GLU A 2 -18.65 -13.64 -13.78
C GLU A 2 -17.27 -13.03 -13.58
N ASP A 3 -16.55 -12.78 -14.67
CA ASP A 3 -15.26 -12.08 -14.65
C ASP A 3 -15.44 -10.57 -14.37
N PRO A 4 -14.87 -10.02 -13.28
CA PRO A 4 -14.91 -8.59 -12.99
C PRO A 4 -14.20 -7.73 -14.04
N PHE A 5 -13.32 -8.29 -14.89
CA PHE A 5 -12.60 -7.56 -15.93
C PHE A 5 -13.29 -7.56 -17.30
N ALA A 6 -14.44 -8.22 -17.44
CA ALA A 6 -15.14 -8.35 -18.72
C ALA A 6 -15.38 -7.02 -19.44
N LEU A 7 -15.57 -5.92 -18.69
CA LEU A 7 -15.81 -4.58 -19.24
C LEU A 7 -14.60 -3.63 -19.16
N ALA A 8 -13.43 -4.09 -18.70
CA ALA A 8 -12.29 -3.22 -18.44
C ALA A 8 -11.64 -2.64 -19.72
N HIS A 9 -11.86 -3.24 -20.88
CA HIS A 9 -11.34 -2.73 -22.16
C HIS A 9 -12.23 -1.64 -22.79
N LEU A 10 -13.51 -1.56 -22.39
CA LEU A 10 -14.49 -0.67 -22.99
C LEU A 10 -14.19 0.84 -22.86
N PRO A 11 -13.60 1.36 -21.77
CA PRO A 11 -13.32 2.79 -21.65
C PRO A 11 -12.40 3.35 -22.74
N THR A 12 -11.55 2.52 -23.32
CA THR A 12 -10.62 2.88 -24.41
C THR A 12 -11.10 2.42 -25.79
N ALA A 13 -11.93 1.38 -25.85
CA ALA A 13 -12.46 0.84 -27.11
C ALA A 13 -13.71 1.58 -27.62
N LEU A 14 -14.53 2.14 -26.73
CA LEU A 14 -15.79 2.78 -27.13
C LEU A 14 -15.58 4.24 -27.59
N PRO A 15 -16.45 4.73 -28.49
CA PRO A 15 -16.53 6.15 -28.83
C PRO A 15 -16.78 7.06 -27.61
N ALA A 16 -16.56 8.36 -27.80
CA ALA A 16 -16.85 9.33 -26.76
C ALA A 16 -18.36 9.34 -26.44
N GLY A 17 -18.72 9.19 -25.17
CA GLY A 17 -20.13 9.14 -24.78
C GLY A 17 -20.37 8.67 -23.35
N SER A 18 -21.63 8.75 -22.94
CA SER A 18 -22.13 8.20 -21.68
C SER A 18 -22.91 6.93 -21.96
N TYR A 19 -22.46 5.83 -21.38
CA TYR A 19 -23.01 4.49 -21.57
C TYR A 19 -23.72 4.04 -20.30
N ARG A 20 -24.74 3.19 -20.46
CA ARG A 20 -25.41 2.49 -19.36
C ARG A 20 -25.40 1.00 -19.65
N LEU A 21 -25.37 0.18 -18.61
CA LEU A 21 -25.57 -1.27 -18.77
C LEU A 21 -27.06 -1.51 -19.04
N ALA A 22 -27.39 -1.93 -20.25
CA ALA A 22 -28.75 -2.30 -20.65
C ALA A 22 -28.97 -3.80 -20.46
N ALA A 23 -28.67 -4.31 -19.25
CA ALA A 23 -28.78 -5.72 -18.93
C ALA A 23 -29.53 -5.93 -17.61
N GLU A 24 -30.40 -6.93 -17.57
CA GLU A 24 -31.11 -7.38 -16.36
C GLU A 24 -30.21 -8.31 -15.55
N TRP A 25 -29.13 -7.75 -14.99
CA TRP A 25 -28.19 -8.51 -14.17
C TRP A 25 -28.46 -8.35 -12.67
N PRO A 26 -28.09 -9.34 -11.85
CA PRO A 26 -28.04 -9.20 -10.39
C PRO A 26 -27.23 -7.97 -9.96
N GLU A 27 -27.61 -7.35 -8.85
CA GLU A 27 -26.98 -6.09 -8.38
C GLU A 27 -25.46 -6.22 -8.22
N ASP A 28 -25.00 -7.33 -7.65
CA ASP A 28 -23.59 -7.62 -7.41
C ASP A 28 -22.81 -7.78 -8.73
N VAL A 29 -23.44 -8.33 -9.78
CA VAL A 29 -22.86 -8.42 -11.12
C VAL A 29 -22.71 -7.03 -11.75
N ILE A 30 -23.72 -6.16 -11.62
CA ILE A 30 -23.67 -4.77 -12.10
C ILE A 30 -22.55 -4.02 -11.37
N GLU A 31 -22.41 -4.20 -10.06
CA GLU A 31 -21.37 -3.57 -9.25
C GLU A 31 -19.97 -4.03 -9.68
N ARG A 32 -19.76 -5.34 -9.87
CA ARG A 32 -18.49 -5.89 -10.38
C ARG A 32 -18.17 -5.39 -11.79
N ALA A 33 -19.16 -5.31 -12.68
CA ALA A 33 -19.00 -4.80 -14.03
C ALA A 33 -18.61 -3.31 -14.05
N ALA A 34 -19.23 -2.50 -13.18
CA ALA A 34 -18.88 -1.09 -13.01
C ALA A 34 -17.48 -0.90 -12.41
N LEU A 35 -17.10 -1.75 -11.45
CA LEU A 35 -15.72 -1.79 -10.94
C LEU A 35 -14.74 -2.12 -12.06
N GLY A 36 -15.00 -3.17 -12.84
CA GLY A 36 -14.19 -3.57 -14.00
C GLY A 36 -13.95 -2.44 -14.99
N TRP A 37 -15.04 -1.78 -15.40
CA TRP A 37 -14.99 -0.58 -16.25
C TRP A 37 -14.06 0.47 -15.64
N ALA A 38 -14.26 0.81 -14.36
CA ALA A 38 -13.43 1.80 -13.68
C ALA A 38 -11.96 1.37 -13.58
N LEU A 39 -11.66 0.08 -13.34
CA LEU A 39 -10.29 -0.42 -13.30
C LEU A 39 -9.58 -0.32 -14.65
N GLY A 40 -10.34 -0.41 -15.75
CA GLY A 40 -9.89 -0.19 -17.12
C GLY A 40 -9.52 1.25 -17.47
N VAL A 41 -10.06 2.23 -16.72
CA VAL A 41 -9.74 3.65 -16.87
C VAL A 41 -8.36 4.00 -16.28
N TYR A 42 -7.81 3.15 -15.42
CA TYR A 42 -6.60 3.48 -14.66
C TYR A 42 -5.41 3.77 -15.57
N GLN A 43 -4.79 4.93 -15.35
CA GLN A 43 -3.54 5.30 -15.98
C GLN A 43 -2.61 5.91 -14.93
N PHE A 44 -1.46 5.28 -14.69
CA PHE A 44 -0.41 5.93 -13.91
C PHE A 44 0.18 7.08 -14.74
N THR A 45 -0.06 8.31 -14.29
CA THR A 45 0.18 9.56 -15.05
C THR A 45 1.06 10.55 -14.31
N ARG A 46 1.67 10.16 -13.20
CA ARG A 46 2.60 11.01 -12.43
C ARG A 46 3.79 11.51 -13.27
N TYR A 47 4.26 10.68 -14.22
CA TYR A 47 5.45 10.96 -15.05
C TYR A 47 5.14 11.14 -16.54
N ARG A 48 3.86 11.20 -16.94
CA ARG A 48 3.46 11.32 -18.34
C ARG A 48 2.09 11.97 -18.46
N LYS A 49 1.84 12.64 -19.59
CA LYS A 49 0.54 13.27 -19.86
C LYS A 49 -0.59 12.23 -19.81
N ARG A 50 -1.72 12.61 -19.21
CA ARG A 50 -2.93 11.80 -19.11
C ARG A 50 -3.75 11.91 -20.39
N ALA A 51 -4.21 10.77 -20.90
CA ALA A 51 -5.28 10.75 -21.90
C ALA A 51 -6.63 10.62 -21.17
N ALA A 52 -7.53 11.57 -21.38
CA ALA A 52 -8.86 11.48 -20.78
C ALA A 52 -9.64 10.28 -21.37
N PRO A 53 -10.30 9.45 -20.54
CA PRO A 53 -11.19 8.42 -21.05
C PRO A 53 -12.33 9.09 -21.82
N LYS A 54 -12.57 8.61 -23.04
CA LYS A 54 -13.62 9.17 -23.93
C LYS A 54 -15.00 8.63 -23.56
N ALA A 55 -15.07 7.36 -23.16
CA ALA A 55 -16.30 6.70 -22.73
C ALA A 55 -16.47 6.77 -21.20
N LYS A 56 -17.68 7.08 -20.74
CA LYS A 56 -18.08 7.11 -19.33
C LYS A 56 -19.20 6.11 -19.08
N LEU A 57 -19.19 5.46 -17.92
CA LEU A 57 -20.27 4.59 -17.48
C LEU A 57 -21.16 5.31 -16.47
N VAL A 58 -22.46 5.32 -16.72
CA VAL A 58 -23.49 5.74 -15.77
C VAL A 58 -23.70 4.60 -14.78
N VAL A 59 -23.53 4.90 -13.48
CA VAL A 59 -23.72 3.94 -12.39
C VAL A 59 -24.82 4.45 -11.47
N GLU A 60 -26.01 3.90 -11.65
CA GLU A 60 -27.16 4.12 -10.77
C GLU A 60 -27.40 2.87 -9.93
N PRO A 61 -28.10 2.95 -8.78
CA PRO A 61 -28.42 4.18 -8.07
C PRO A 61 -27.15 4.77 -7.40
N ALA A 62 -27.24 5.98 -6.87
CA ALA A 62 -26.10 6.67 -6.23
C ALA A 62 -25.42 5.85 -5.11
N GLY A 63 -26.15 4.98 -4.43
CA GLY A 63 -25.60 4.05 -3.44
C GLY A 63 -24.56 3.08 -4.03
N ARG A 64 -24.83 2.55 -5.23
CA ARG A 64 -23.92 1.66 -5.97
C ARG A 64 -22.66 2.40 -6.39
N LEU A 65 -22.82 3.61 -6.92
CA LEU A 65 -21.68 4.45 -7.29
C LEU A 65 -20.76 4.71 -6.08
N ARG A 66 -21.31 4.98 -4.88
CA ARG A 66 -20.50 5.16 -3.66
C ARG A 66 -19.69 3.91 -3.31
N ARG A 67 -20.28 2.71 -3.42
CA ARG A 67 -19.58 1.44 -3.12
C ARG A 67 -18.49 1.12 -4.15
N VAL A 68 -18.78 1.32 -5.45
CA VAL A 68 -17.78 1.16 -6.51
C VAL A 68 -16.64 2.15 -6.34
N ARG A 69 -16.94 3.44 -6.15
CA ARG A 69 -15.91 4.49 -5.99
C ARG A 69 -14.96 4.20 -4.84
N ARG A 70 -15.48 3.75 -3.70
CA ARG A 70 -14.65 3.35 -2.55
C ARG A 70 -13.64 2.26 -2.91
N GLN A 71 -14.07 1.24 -3.64
CA GLN A 71 -13.20 0.16 -4.11
C GLN A 71 -12.17 0.67 -5.12
N VAL A 72 -12.60 1.48 -6.08
CA VAL A 72 -11.73 2.10 -7.10
C VAL A 72 -10.65 2.96 -6.44
N GLU A 73 -11.03 3.86 -5.52
CA GLU A 73 -10.10 4.75 -4.81
C GLU A 73 -9.10 3.95 -3.96
N GLY A 74 -9.55 2.88 -3.29
CA GLY A 74 -8.65 1.96 -2.56
C GLY A 74 -7.65 1.26 -3.50
N ILE A 75 -8.12 0.67 -4.59
CA ILE A 75 -7.28 -0.06 -5.56
C ILE A 75 -6.32 0.90 -6.28
N TYR A 76 -6.79 2.07 -6.68
CA TYR A 76 -5.96 3.08 -7.33
C TYR A 76 -4.86 3.56 -6.41
N ARG A 77 -5.16 3.77 -5.12
CA ARG A 77 -4.13 4.11 -4.12
C ARG A 77 -3.05 3.03 -4.04
N VAL A 78 -3.41 1.75 -4.02
CA VAL A 78 -2.44 0.64 -4.04
C VAL A 78 -1.58 0.71 -5.32
N ARG A 79 -2.22 0.87 -6.48
CA ARG A 79 -1.52 0.93 -7.77
C ARG A 79 -0.60 2.15 -7.85
N ASP A 80 -1.04 3.32 -7.42
CA ASP A 80 -0.24 4.55 -7.47
C ASP A 80 0.98 4.44 -6.56
N LEU A 81 0.80 3.95 -5.33
CA LEU A 81 1.89 3.69 -4.40
C LEU A 81 2.93 2.73 -4.98
N VAL A 82 2.50 1.57 -5.48
CA VAL A 82 3.40 0.54 -6.04
C VAL A 82 4.05 0.99 -7.36
N ASN A 83 3.36 1.78 -8.17
CA ASN A 83 3.89 2.26 -9.44
C ASN A 83 4.88 3.42 -9.28
N THR A 84 4.79 4.18 -8.18
CA THR A 84 5.72 5.27 -7.90
C THR A 84 7.13 4.70 -7.74
N PRO A 85 8.13 5.16 -8.53
CA PRO A 85 9.53 4.84 -8.33
C PRO A 85 9.97 5.06 -6.87
N ALA A 86 10.91 4.24 -6.38
CA ALA A 86 11.37 4.31 -5.00
C ALA A 86 11.96 5.69 -4.62
N GLU A 87 12.63 6.36 -5.56
CA GLU A 87 13.13 7.73 -5.38
C GLU A 87 12.04 8.74 -4.98
N ASP A 88 10.80 8.51 -5.45
CA ASP A 88 9.63 9.34 -5.16
C ASP A 88 8.67 8.68 -4.16
N MET A 89 9.07 7.56 -3.57
CA MET A 89 8.28 6.76 -2.62
C MET A 89 9.20 6.18 -1.53
N SER A 90 9.98 7.05 -0.89
CA SER A 90 10.82 6.66 0.25
C SER A 90 9.96 6.32 1.48
N PRO A 91 10.55 5.81 2.57
CA PRO A 91 9.84 5.63 3.83
C PRO A 91 9.12 6.90 4.31
N LYS A 92 9.71 8.09 4.05
CA LYS A 92 9.11 9.38 4.39
C LYS A 92 7.86 9.67 3.57
N ASP A 93 7.88 9.37 2.29
CA ASP A 93 6.77 9.65 1.37
C ASP A 93 5.61 8.68 1.59
N LEU A 94 5.91 7.42 1.91
CA LEU A 94 4.90 6.45 2.34
C LEU A 94 4.21 6.91 3.63
N ALA A 95 4.98 7.38 4.62
CA ALA A 95 4.43 7.96 5.85
C ALA A 95 3.62 9.22 5.59
N HIS A 96 4.06 10.08 4.67
CA HIS A 96 3.31 11.26 4.25
C HIS A 96 1.95 10.86 3.69
N THR A 97 1.89 9.88 2.79
CA THR A 97 0.63 9.37 2.22
C THR A 97 -0.36 8.90 3.29
N VAL A 98 0.13 8.22 4.33
CA VAL A 98 -0.71 7.77 5.45
C VAL A 98 -1.18 8.94 6.31
N LYS A 99 -0.33 9.97 6.51
CA LYS A 99 -0.72 11.20 7.23
C LYS A 99 -1.81 11.97 6.47
N GLU A 100 -1.70 12.09 5.15
CA GLU A 100 -2.72 12.75 4.32
C GLU A 100 -4.06 12.02 4.45
N MET A 101 -4.05 10.71 4.25
CA MET A 101 -5.23 9.87 4.46
C MET A 101 -5.77 10.01 5.89
N GLY A 102 -4.91 10.10 6.90
CA GLY A 102 -5.33 10.29 8.28
C GLY A 102 -6.09 11.59 8.50
N ARG A 103 -5.66 12.69 7.85
CA ARG A 103 -6.37 13.98 7.89
C ARG A 103 -7.77 13.88 7.27
N ASP A 104 -7.90 13.17 6.14
CA ASP A 104 -9.18 13.03 5.42
C ASP A 104 -10.28 12.32 6.24
N PHE A 105 -9.89 11.48 7.21
CA PHE A 105 -10.80 10.67 8.02
C PHE A 105 -10.75 10.96 9.53
N ASP A 106 -10.09 12.05 9.94
CA ASP A 106 -9.87 12.40 11.34
C ASP A 106 -9.19 11.26 12.15
N ALA A 107 -8.28 10.52 11.52
CA ALA A 107 -7.50 9.46 12.15
C ALA A 107 -6.23 10.03 12.81
N SER A 108 -5.82 9.45 13.93
CA SER A 108 -4.55 9.78 14.56
C SER A 108 -3.42 9.03 13.88
N VAL A 109 -2.37 9.73 13.42
CA VAL A 109 -1.19 9.13 12.81
C VAL A 109 0.07 9.51 13.59
N LYS A 110 0.86 8.52 13.97
CA LYS A 110 2.18 8.70 14.60
C LYS A 110 3.25 7.97 13.80
N GLU A 111 4.48 8.44 13.90
CA GLU A 111 5.65 7.75 13.37
C GLU A 111 6.78 7.67 14.40
N ILE A 112 7.58 6.62 14.33
CA ILE A 112 8.82 6.45 15.09
C ILE A 112 9.93 6.32 14.05
N VAL A 113 10.94 7.19 14.08
CA VAL A 113 11.89 7.39 12.96
C VAL A 113 13.32 7.18 13.42
N GLY A 114 14.13 6.50 12.59
CA GLY A 114 15.57 6.32 12.80
C GLY A 114 15.87 5.70 14.16
N ASP A 115 16.84 6.25 14.88
CA ASP A 115 17.30 5.72 16.17
C ASP A 115 16.23 5.71 17.27
N ALA A 116 15.17 6.51 17.13
CA ALA A 116 14.03 6.44 18.05
C ALA A 116 13.33 5.07 18.03
N LEU A 117 13.50 4.28 16.95
CA LEU A 117 13.05 2.89 16.88
C LEU A 117 13.70 2.04 17.97
N LEU A 118 14.99 2.25 18.25
CA LEU A 118 15.72 1.53 19.30
C LEU A 118 15.12 1.84 20.68
N SER A 119 14.96 3.13 21.00
CA SER A 119 14.37 3.58 22.27
C SER A 119 12.91 3.15 22.45
N LYS A 120 12.19 2.87 21.36
CA LYS A 120 10.80 2.38 21.38
C LYS A 120 10.68 0.87 21.23
N ASN A 121 11.79 0.14 21.30
CA ASN A 121 11.88 -1.32 21.18
C ASN A 121 11.38 -1.85 19.82
N PHE A 122 11.91 -1.29 18.73
CA PHE A 122 11.77 -1.78 17.36
C PHE A 122 13.14 -2.01 16.69
N PRO A 123 14.03 -2.81 17.31
CA PRO A 123 15.39 -3.03 16.82
C PRO A 123 15.46 -3.68 15.43
N ALA A 124 14.54 -4.60 15.11
CA ALA A 124 14.51 -5.28 13.82
C ALA A 124 14.21 -4.33 12.63
N ILE A 125 13.29 -3.38 12.81
CA ILE A 125 12.99 -2.35 11.79
C ILE A 125 14.22 -1.44 11.57
N HIS A 126 14.88 -1.04 12.67
CA HIS A 126 16.08 -0.22 12.61
C HIS A 126 17.21 -0.95 11.87
N ALA A 127 17.49 -2.21 12.24
CA ALA A 127 18.58 -2.99 11.68
C ALA A 127 18.49 -3.14 10.16
N VAL A 128 17.30 -3.42 9.63
CA VAL A 128 17.09 -3.56 8.18
C VAL A 128 17.30 -2.23 7.46
N GLY A 129 16.72 -1.14 7.96
CA GLY A 129 16.70 0.12 7.21
C GLY A 129 17.83 1.10 7.50
N ARG A 130 18.68 0.86 8.50
CA ARG A 130 19.73 1.83 8.92
C ARG A 130 20.76 2.14 7.84
N ALA A 131 20.89 1.29 6.82
CA ALA A 131 21.87 1.45 5.74
C ALA A 131 21.43 2.43 4.65
N ALA A 132 20.13 2.75 4.58
CA ALA A 132 19.59 3.64 3.57
C ALA A 132 19.83 5.11 3.92
N ALA A 133 19.85 5.98 2.90
CA ALA A 133 19.92 7.43 3.09
C ALA A 133 18.65 7.98 3.76
N HIS A 134 17.49 7.36 3.49
CA HIS A 134 16.23 7.70 4.12
C HIS A 134 16.02 6.88 5.39
N PRO A 135 15.85 7.52 6.57
CA PRO A 135 15.80 6.78 7.82
C PRO A 135 14.55 5.88 7.91
N PRO A 136 14.70 4.65 8.45
CA PRO A 136 13.60 3.73 8.65
C PRO A 136 12.58 4.30 9.62
N ARG A 137 11.34 3.83 9.53
CA ARG A 137 10.29 4.25 10.45
C ARG A 137 9.19 3.22 10.64
N LEU A 138 8.46 3.34 11.75
CA LEU A 138 7.19 2.66 11.96
C LEU A 138 6.06 3.69 11.89
N ILE A 139 5.11 3.47 10.98
CA ILE A 139 3.87 4.27 10.86
C ILE A 139 2.77 3.59 11.67
N ASP A 140 2.09 4.31 12.56
CA ASP A 140 0.94 3.84 13.38
C ASP A 140 -0.26 4.78 13.19
N LEU A 141 -1.23 4.35 12.40
CA LEU A 141 -2.52 5.04 12.23
C LEU A 141 -3.59 4.38 13.09
N ARG A 142 -4.46 5.19 13.71
CA ARG A 142 -5.58 4.74 14.55
C ARG A 142 -6.86 5.51 14.21
N TRP A 143 -7.96 4.77 14.08
CA TRP A 143 -9.27 5.31 13.75
C TRP A 143 -10.40 4.48 14.40
N GLY A 144 -11.57 5.09 14.58
CA GLY A 144 -12.76 4.42 15.13
C GLY A 144 -12.93 4.58 16.64
N LYS A 145 -14.03 4.05 17.18
CA LYS A 145 -14.42 4.29 18.57
C LYS A 145 -13.72 3.33 19.52
N LYS A 146 -13.56 3.72 20.79
CA LYS A 146 -12.83 2.94 21.81
C LYS A 146 -13.46 1.57 22.07
N GLN A 147 -14.79 1.49 21.98
CA GLN A 147 -15.62 0.31 22.25
C GLN A 147 -15.78 -0.63 21.05
N ASP A 148 -15.44 -0.18 19.84
CA ASP A 148 -15.62 -1.01 18.64
C ASP A 148 -14.60 -2.17 18.63
N PRO A 149 -14.91 -3.31 18.00
CA PRO A 149 -13.98 -4.42 17.85
C PRO A 149 -12.63 -3.98 17.26
N LYS A 150 -11.53 -4.43 17.86
CA LYS A 150 -10.17 -4.09 17.40
C LYS A 150 -9.88 -4.83 16.09
N LEU A 151 -9.45 -4.08 15.09
CA LEU A 151 -8.89 -4.62 13.84
C LEU A 151 -7.54 -3.97 13.59
N THR A 152 -6.47 -4.77 13.56
CA THR A 152 -5.12 -4.28 13.23
C THR A 152 -4.68 -4.83 11.89
N LEU A 153 -4.35 -3.93 10.96
CA LEU A 153 -3.72 -4.24 9.69
C LEU A 153 -2.22 -4.01 9.81
N VAL A 154 -1.43 -4.94 9.30
CA VAL A 154 0.03 -4.83 9.25
C VAL A 154 0.48 -5.07 7.81
N GLY A 155 1.34 -4.22 7.27
CA GLY A 155 1.83 -4.35 5.90
C GLY A 155 3.32 -4.04 5.78
N LYS A 156 4.07 -4.94 5.11
CA LYS A 156 5.49 -4.76 4.78
C LYS A 156 5.70 -3.50 3.93
N GLY A 157 6.47 -2.53 4.44
CA GLY A 157 6.75 -1.25 3.77
C GLY A 157 8.18 -1.10 3.27
N VAL A 158 8.78 -2.14 2.68
CA VAL A 158 10.13 -2.06 2.08
C VAL A 158 10.06 -1.28 0.76
N CYS A 159 10.34 0.02 0.82
CA CYS A 159 10.15 0.97 -0.27
C CYS A 159 11.06 0.67 -1.47
N PHE A 160 12.25 0.15 -1.19
CA PHE A 160 13.13 -0.47 -2.17
C PHE A 160 13.93 -1.57 -1.51
N ASP A 161 14.21 -2.62 -2.27
CA ASP A 161 14.92 -3.79 -1.82
C ASP A 161 16.05 -4.14 -2.79
N SER A 162 17.28 -3.85 -2.38
CA SER A 162 18.48 -4.29 -3.09
C SER A 162 18.86 -5.73 -2.77
N GLY A 163 18.28 -6.32 -1.73
CA GLY A 163 18.72 -7.54 -1.06
C GLY A 163 19.70 -7.29 0.09
N GLY A 164 20.20 -6.07 0.27
CA GLY A 164 21.26 -5.80 1.25
C GLY A 164 22.59 -6.34 0.77
N LEU A 165 23.43 -6.86 1.66
CA LEU A 165 24.75 -7.40 1.30
C LEU A 165 24.64 -8.70 0.49
N ASP A 166 23.57 -9.47 0.67
CA ASP A 166 23.14 -10.53 -0.26
C ASP A 166 22.45 -9.91 -1.48
N LEU A 167 23.24 -9.16 -2.27
CA LEU A 167 22.75 -8.30 -3.34
C LEU A 167 21.99 -9.08 -4.41
N LYS A 168 20.78 -8.61 -4.74
CA LYS A 168 19.99 -9.17 -5.85
C LYS A 168 20.71 -8.97 -7.19
N PRO A 169 20.58 -9.93 -8.14
CA PRO A 169 20.94 -9.68 -9.52
C PRO A 169 20.03 -8.58 -10.12
N ALA A 170 20.51 -7.91 -11.17
CA ALA A 170 19.80 -6.79 -11.80
C ALA A 170 18.33 -7.13 -12.18
N SER A 171 18.09 -8.33 -12.70
CA SER A 171 16.74 -8.81 -13.05
C SER A 171 15.83 -8.95 -11.82
N GLY A 172 16.37 -9.46 -10.70
CA GLY A 172 15.66 -9.58 -9.43
C GLY A 172 15.35 -8.23 -8.80
N MET A 173 16.26 -7.25 -8.96
CA MET A 173 16.11 -5.91 -8.40
C MET A 173 15.16 -5.01 -9.20
N ARG A 174 15.01 -5.26 -10.51
CA ARG A 174 14.32 -4.38 -11.47
C ARG A 174 12.92 -3.90 -11.05
N LEU A 175 12.20 -4.72 -10.31
CA LEU A 175 10.81 -4.45 -9.89
C LEU A 175 10.68 -4.14 -8.39
N MET A 176 11.77 -4.01 -7.64
CA MET A 176 11.74 -3.96 -6.17
C MET A 176 11.15 -2.70 -5.55
N LYS A 177 10.82 -1.68 -6.36
CA LYS A 177 9.88 -0.62 -5.92
C LYS A 177 8.53 -1.17 -5.44
N LYS A 178 8.15 -2.38 -5.88
CA LYS A 178 6.89 -3.04 -5.51
C LYS A 178 6.93 -3.71 -4.14
N ASP A 179 8.08 -3.77 -3.48
CA ASP A 179 8.26 -4.59 -2.28
C ASP A 179 7.58 -4.01 -1.03
N MET A 180 7.18 -2.74 -1.11
CA MET A 180 6.25 -2.07 -0.21
C MET A 180 4.77 -2.39 -0.48
N GLY A 181 4.50 -3.31 -1.42
CA GLY A 181 3.16 -3.66 -1.87
C GLY A 181 2.27 -4.18 -0.74
N GLY A 182 2.81 -4.91 0.25
CA GLY A 182 2.06 -5.32 1.44
C GLY A 182 1.57 -4.13 2.26
N GLY A 183 2.43 -3.13 2.45
CA GLY A 183 2.11 -1.83 3.05
C GLY A 183 1.05 -1.09 2.25
N ALA A 184 1.21 -1.03 0.92
CA ALA A 184 0.23 -0.40 0.03
C ALA A 184 -1.16 -1.03 0.17
N HIS A 185 -1.26 -2.38 0.20
CA HIS A 185 -2.52 -3.09 0.40
C HIS A 185 -3.14 -2.80 1.77
N ALA A 186 -2.35 -2.80 2.83
CA ALA A 186 -2.83 -2.46 4.18
C ALA A 186 -3.37 -1.01 4.24
N ILE A 187 -2.70 -0.07 3.57
CA ILE A 187 -3.14 1.33 3.43
C ILE A 187 -4.44 1.43 2.62
N GLY A 188 -4.52 0.77 1.46
CA GLY A 188 -5.71 0.74 0.61
C GLY A 188 -6.93 0.13 1.32
N LEU A 189 -6.73 -0.94 2.09
CA LEU A 189 -7.79 -1.55 2.90
C LEU A 189 -8.21 -0.62 4.05
N ALA A 190 -7.26 0.01 4.75
CA ALA A 190 -7.56 1.00 5.78
C ALA A 190 -8.41 2.15 5.22
N HIS A 191 -8.05 2.68 4.05
CA HIS A 191 -8.84 3.69 3.34
C HIS A 191 -10.28 3.22 3.11
N MET A 192 -10.46 1.99 2.59
CA MET A 192 -11.78 1.44 2.33
C MET A 192 -12.60 1.26 3.61
N ILE A 193 -11.99 0.78 4.70
CA ILE A 193 -12.64 0.62 6.01
C ILE A 193 -13.15 1.97 6.54
N MET A 194 -12.29 2.99 6.55
CA MET A 194 -12.65 4.34 7.03
C MET A 194 -13.69 4.99 6.12
N SER A 195 -13.54 4.87 4.79
CA SER A 195 -14.52 5.35 3.79
C SER A 195 -15.88 4.64 3.91
N ALA A 196 -15.89 3.41 4.40
CA ALA A 196 -17.10 2.64 4.69
C ALA A 196 -17.70 2.94 6.06
N ARG A 197 -16.98 3.66 6.91
CA ARG A 197 -17.33 3.91 8.31
C ARG A 197 -17.69 2.60 9.04
N LEU A 198 -16.92 1.53 8.79
CA LEU A 198 -17.19 0.26 9.45
C LEU A 198 -17.05 0.43 10.98
N PRO A 199 -17.87 -0.28 11.78
CA PRO A 199 -17.86 -0.17 13.23
C PRO A 199 -16.69 -0.97 13.82
N VAL A 200 -15.45 -0.53 13.56
CA VAL A 200 -14.21 -1.15 14.02
C VAL A 200 -13.27 -0.10 14.60
N ARG A 201 -12.50 -0.51 15.62
CA ARG A 201 -11.34 0.22 16.09
C ARG A 201 -10.13 -0.17 15.27
N LEU A 202 -9.94 0.53 14.16
CA LEU A 202 -8.87 0.29 13.21
C LEU A 202 -7.52 0.76 13.76
N ARG A 203 -6.50 -0.09 13.58
CA ARG A 203 -5.09 0.27 13.66
C ARG A 203 -4.37 -0.19 12.40
N LEU A 204 -3.52 0.65 11.84
CA LEU A 204 -2.66 0.30 10.71
C LEU A 204 -1.19 0.47 11.16
N LEU A 205 -0.40 -0.58 10.98
CA LEU A 205 1.04 -0.60 11.23
C LEU A 205 1.80 -0.88 9.93
N VAL A 206 2.70 0.03 9.57
CA VAL A 206 3.57 -0.13 8.38
C VAL A 206 5.00 0.16 8.79
N PRO A 207 5.85 -0.87 8.99
CA PRO A 207 7.30 -0.68 9.04
C PRO A 207 7.79 -0.28 7.65
N ALA A 208 8.22 0.98 7.51
CA ALA A 208 8.69 1.55 6.25
C ALA A 208 10.22 1.70 6.28
N VAL A 209 10.90 1.00 5.37
CA VAL A 209 12.38 0.95 5.29
C VAL A 209 12.82 0.89 3.83
N GLU A 210 14.11 1.04 3.58
CA GLU A 210 14.77 0.55 2.36
C GLU A 210 15.84 -0.45 2.79
N ASN A 211 15.94 -1.58 2.09
CA ASN A 211 17.00 -2.56 2.32
C ASN A 211 18.17 -2.26 1.39
N ALA A 212 19.15 -1.54 1.92
CA ALA A 212 20.21 -0.89 1.15
C ALA A 212 21.60 -1.45 1.46
N VAL A 213 22.54 -1.22 0.55
CA VAL A 213 23.97 -1.50 0.72
C VAL A 213 24.68 -0.23 1.17
N SER A 214 25.33 -0.29 2.33
CA SER A 214 26.20 0.77 2.85
C SER A 214 27.13 0.19 3.92
N GLY A 215 28.10 0.97 4.40
CA GLY A 215 29.10 0.53 5.39
C GLY A 215 28.49 0.08 6.73
N ASN A 216 27.29 0.54 7.06
CA ASN A 216 26.54 0.17 8.27
C ASN A 216 25.40 -0.83 8.02
N ALA A 217 25.36 -1.51 6.86
CA ALA A 217 24.42 -2.59 6.60
C ALA A 217 24.55 -3.74 7.62
N TYR A 218 23.45 -4.41 7.89
CA TYR A 218 23.46 -5.68 8.61
C TYR A 218 23.94 -6.79 7.67
N ARG A 219 24.44 -7.88 8.26
CA ARG A 219 25.24 -8.89 7.54
C ARG A 219 24.70 -10.30 7.76
N PRO A 220 24.98 -11.24 6.84
CA PRO A 220 24.91 -12.66 7.17
C PRO A 220 25.72 -12.96 8.43
N GLY A 221 25.15 -13.76 9.35
CA GLY A 221 25.69 -14.07 10.66
C GLY A 221 25.40 -13.03 11.75
N ASP A 222 24.84 -11.86 11.44
CA ASP A 222 24.38 -10.93 12.48
C ASP A 222 23.22 -11.57 13.26
N VAL A 223 23.22 -11.39 14.58
CA VAL A 223 22.11 -11.79 15.46
C VAL A 223 21.35 -10.56 15.92
N LEU A 224 20.15 -10.37 15.37
CA LEU A 224 19.31 -9.21 15.62
C LEU A 224 18.34 -9.47 16.78
N ALA A 225 18.14 -8.47 17.63
CA ALA A 225 17.06 -8.49 18.62
C ALA A 225 15.71 -8.23 17.94
N SER A 226 14.65 -8.89 18.40
CA SER A 226 13.26 -8.61 18.03
C SER A 226 12.51 -7.93 19.17
N ARG A 227 11.39 -7.26 18.85
CA ARG A 227 10.53 -6.63 19.87
C ARG A 227 9.97 -7.64 20.88
N LYS A 228 9.74 -8.89 20.44
CA LYS A 228 9.25 -10.00 21.27
C LYS A 228 10.28 -10.49 22.30
N GLY A 229 11.54 -10.04 22.23
CA GLY A 229 12.62 -10.51 23.08
C GLY A 229 13.30 -11.79 22.59
N LEU A 230 12.99 -12.23 21.36
CA LEU A 230 13.72 -13.30 20.66
C LEU A 230 14.90 -12.71 19.89
N THR A 231 15.88 -13.54 19.59
CA THR A 231 16.98 -13.23 18.68
C THR A 231 16.74 -13.87 17.31
N ILE A 232 17.24 -13.22 16.26
CA ILE A 232 17.12 -13.65 14.86
C ILE A 232 18.53 -13.68 14.29
N GLU A 233 19.05 -14.88 14.03
CA GLU A 233 20.26 -15.03 13.21
C GLU A 233 19.89 -14.76 11.74
N VAL A 234 20.65 -13.87 11.11
CA VAL A 234 20.47 -13.49 9.71
C VAL A 234 21.31 -14.42 8.85
N ASP A 235 20.68 -15.37 8.18
CA ASP A 235 21.34 -16.16 7.13
C ASP A 235 21.44 -15.38 5.82
N ASN A 236 20.38 -14.64 5.47
CA ASN A 236 20.27 -13.91 4.21
C ASN A 236 19.60 -12.54 4.42
N THR A 237 20.28 -11.46 3.99
CA THR A 237 19.79 -10.07 4.11
C THR A 237 18.69 -9.72 3.11
N ASP A 238 18.39 -10.61 2.16
CA ASP A 238 17.24 -10.54 1.23
C ASP A 238 15.96 -11.20 1.80
N ALA A 239 16.02 -11.64 3.06
CA ALA A 239 14.87 -12.09 3.83
C ALA A 239 14.36 -11.01 4.80
N GLU A 240 14.65 -9.73 4.53
CA GLU A 240 14.38 -8.58 5.39
C GLU A 240 12.90 -8.37 5.70
N GLY A 241 12.01 -8.75 4.77
CA GLY A 241 10.58 -8.46 4.87
C GLY A 241 9.92 -9.13 6.07
N ARG A 242 10.38 -10.32 6.46
CA ARG A 242 9.89 -10.98 7.68
C ARG A 242 10.48 -10.34 8.94
N ILE A 243 11.74 -9.89 8.87
CA ILE A 243 12.45 -9.27 10.00
C ILE A 243 11.75 -7.98 10.41
N VAL A 244 11.36 -7.13 9.45
CA VAL A 244 10.65 -5.88 9.76
C VAL A 244 9.23 -6.08 10.29
N LEU A 245 8.66 -7.28 10.13
CA LEU A 245 7.33 -7.65 10.63
C LEU A 245 7.34 -8.32 12.01
N CYS A 246 8.52 -8.59 12.60
CA CYS A 246 8.70 -9.25 13.89
C CYS A 246 8.59 -8.32 15.13
#